data_AF-A0A816A4B7-F1
#
_entry.id   AF-A0A816A4B7-F1
#
_cell.length_a   1.000
_cell.length_b   1.000
_cell.length_c   1.000
_cell.angle_alpha   90.00
_cell.angle_beta   90.00
_cell.angle_gamma   90.00
#
_symmetry.space_group_name_H-M   'P 1'
#
loop_
_entity.id
_entity.type
_entity.pdbx_description
1 polymer ?
#
loop_
_entity_poly.entity_id
_entity_poly.type
_entity_poly.pdbx_seq_one_letter_code
_entity_poly.pdbx_strand_id
1 'polypeptide(L)' 'KLTKYENNYICRTDPRDVARVESKTFLVTADKYASVPHSRQDVKCILGQWMAPDDMKQELDDRLPGCMSGRMLYVIPFR' A
#
# COMPACT_ATOMS: atom_id res chain seq x y z
N LYS A 1 -4.54 0.60 27.23
CA LYS A 1 -3.38 1.03 28.04
C LYS A 1 -2.89 -0.17 28.85
N LEU A 2 -1.60 -0.48 28.81
CA LEU A 2 -1.02 -1.57 29.59
C LEU A 2 -0.65 -1.02 30.96
N THR A 3 -1.46 -1.30 31.98
CA THR A 3 -1.33 -0.70 33.33
C THR A 3 -0.06 -1.10 34.07
N LYS A 4 0.59 -2.20 33.66
CA LYS A 4 1.85 -2.67 34.24
C LYS A 4 3.06 -1.79 33.86
N TYR A 5 2.95 -0.99 32.80
CA TYR A 5 4.06 -0.20 32.27
C TYR A 5 3.64 1.26 32.08
N GLU A 6 4.60 2.18 32.14
CA GLU A 6 4.34 3.60 31.96
C GLU A 6 4.18 3.95 30.47
N ASN A 7 3.12 4.71 30.12
CA ASN A 7 2.83 5.17 28.76
C ASN A 7 2.84 4.08 27.65
N ASN A 8 2.45 2.84 27.98
CA ASN A 8 2.39 1.73 27.03
C ASN A 8 0.95 1.43 26.57
N TYR A 9 0.82 1.10 25.28
CA TYR A 9 -0.46 0.82 24.63
C TYR A 9 -0.38 -0.50 23.84
N ILE A 10 -1.54 -1.15 23.66
CA ILE A 10 -1.69 -2.34 22.85
C ILE A 10 -2.80 -2.09 21.83
N CYS A 11 -2.52 -2.42 20.58
CA CYS A 11 -3.47 -2.38 19.48
C CYS A 11 -3.65 -3.81 18.96
N ARG A 12 -4.88 -4.20 18.60
CA ARG A 12 -5.18 -5.47 17.94
C ARG A 12 -5.76 -5.16 16.58
N THR A 13 -5.23 -5.79 15.54
CA THR A 13 -5.70 -5.61 14.16
C THR A 13 -6.69 -6.71 13.77
N ASP A 14 -7.38 -6.52 12.64
CA ASP A 14 -8.16 -7.57 12.01
C ASP A 14 -7.19 -8.69 11.56
N PRO A 15 -7.52 -9.99 11.73
CA PRO A 15 -6.65 -11.09 11.30
C PRO A 15 -6.31 -11.08 9.80
N ARG A 16 -7.06 -10.34 8.97
CA ARG A 16 -6.79 -10.15 7.54
C ARG A 16 -5.76 -9.04 7.26
N ASP A 17 -5.44 -8.21 8.26
CA ASP A 17 -4.53 -7.07 8.19
C ASP A 17 -3.45 -7.18 9.27
N VAL A 18 -2.54 -8.14 9.05
CA VAL A 18 -1.47 -8.50 10.02
C VAL A 18 -0.06 -8.38 9.45
N ALA A 19 0.07 -8.27 8.12
CA ALA A 19 1.34 -8.25 7.43
C ALA A 19 1.24 -7.48 6.12
N ARG A 20 2.40 -7.14 5.54
CA ARG A 20 2.47 -6.58 4.20
C ARG A 20 1.92 -7.59 3.18
N VAL A 21 1.20 -7.11 2.18
CA VAL A 21 0.63 -7.92 1.11
C VAL A 21 1.38 -7.60 -0.18
N GLU A 22 2.50 -8.29 -0.42
CA GLU A 22 3.39 -8.01 -1.57
C GLU A 22 2.70 -8.14 -2.93
N SER A 23 1.57 -8.85 -3.01
CA SER A 23 0.75 -8.95 -4.23
C SER A 23 -0.13 -7.72 -4.50
N LYS A 24 -0.18 -6.77 -3.57
CA LYS A 24 -0.91 -5.50 -3.66
C LYS A 24 0.04 -4.28 -3.53
N THR A 25 1.35 -4.50 -3.70
CA THR A 25 2.37 -3.46 -3.62
C THR A 25 2.94 -3.23 -5.01
N PHE A 26 2.74 -2.03 -5.57
CA PHE A 26 3.07 -1.73 -6.96
C PHE A 26 4.02 -0.55 -7.11
N LEU A 27 4.87 -0.61 -8.14
CA LEU A 27 5.64 0.49 -8.70
C LEU A 27 4.86 1.05 -9.89
N VAL A 28 4.61 2.35 -9.89
CA VAL A 28 3.83 3.03 -10.94
C VAL A 28 4.74 4.00 -11.67
N THR A 29 5.18 3.59 -12.87
CA THR A 29 6.08 4.35 -13.74
C THR A 29 5.59 4.29 -15.18
N ALA A 30 5.84 5.33 -15.97
CA ALA A 30 5.43 5.36 -17.39
C ALA A 30 6.08 4.22 -18.20
N ASP A 31 7.38 4.01 -18.01
CA ASP A 31 8.08 2.84 -18.53
C ASP A 31 8.13 1.74 -17.47
N LYS A 32 7.66 0.55 -17.83
CA LYS A 32 7.72 -0.66 -16.99
C LYS A 32 9.15 -1.00 -16.61
N TYR A 33 10.08 -0.96 -17.57
CA TYR A 33 11.42 -1.48 -17.36
C TYR A 33 12.34 -0.53 -16.59
N ALA A 34 11.88 0.71 -16.34
CA ALA A 34 12.49 1.62 -15.38
C ALA A 34 12.28 1.18 -13.91
N SER A 35 11.32 0.31 -13.64
CA SER A 35 10.95 -0.11 -12.28
C SER A 35 11.12 -1.60 -12.01
N VAL A 36 10.97 -2.45 -13.04
CA VAL A 36 11.13 -3.90 -12.95
C VAL A 36 12.05 -4.40 -14.06
N PRO A 37 12.90 -5.41 -13.82
CA PRO A 37 13.79 -5.93 -14.85
C PRO A 37 13.05 -6.68 -15.94
N HIS A 38 13.71 -6.82 -17.09
CA HIS A 38 13.27 -7.74 -18.13
C HIS A 38 13.27 -9.19 -17.60
N SER A 39 12.09 -9.74 -17.36
CA SER A 39 11.89 -11.16 -17.05
C SER A 39 11.35 -11.90 -18.28
N ARG A 40 11.54 -13.22 -18.33
CA ARG A 40 10.86 -14.05 -19.33
C ARG A 40 9.34 -13.94 -19.12
N GLN A 41 8.57 -13.96 -20.21
CA GLN A 41 7.12 -13.70 -20.18
C GLN A 41 6.33 -14.73 -19.35
N ASP A 42 6.85 -15.94 -19.22
CA ASP A 42 6.30 -17.05 -18.42
C ASP A 42 6.64 -16.97 -16.93
N VAL A 43 7.57 -16.08 -16.54
CA VAL A 43 8.04 -15.97 -15.16
C VAL A 43 7.53 -14.69 -14.52
N LYS A 44 6.76 -14.84 -13.44
CA LYS A 44 6.34 -13.72 -12.60
C LYS A 44 7.59 -13.04 -12.02
N CYS A 45 7.70 -11.73 -12.22
CA CYS A 45 8.79 -10.95 -11.62
C CYS A 45 8.70 -11.00 -10.09
N ILE A 46 9.80 -11.38 -9.44
CA ILE A 46 9.92 -11.45 -7.97
C ILE A 46 10.51 -10.18 -7.36
N LEU A 47 11.07 -9.30 -8.19
CA LEU A 47 11.79 -8.10 -7.75
C LEU A 47 10.89 -6.86 -7.62
N GLY A 48 9.64 -6.95 -8.08
CA GLY A 48 8.66 -5.88 -7.97
C GLY A 48 7.44 -6.16 -8.86
N GLN A 49 6.32 -5.56 -8.50
CA GLN A 49 5.13 -5.51 -9.36
C GLN A 49 5.05 -4.13 -9.98
N TRP A 50 4.82 -4.07 -11.28
CA TRP A 50 4.59 -2.81 -12.00
C TRP A 50 3.12 -2.71 -12.41
N MET A 51 2.58 -1.50 -12.35
CA MET A 51 1.24 -1.13 -12.82
C MET A 51 1.34 0.14 -13.65
N ALA A 52 0.58 0.21 -14.75
CA ALA A 52 0.57 1.41 -15.59
C ALA A 52 -0.06 2.61 -14.85
N PRO A 53 0.36 3.86 -15.14
CA PRO A 53 -0.24 5.04 -14.51
C PRO A 53 -1.76 5.16 -14.70
N ASP A 54 -2.27 4.78 -15.87
CA ASP A 54 -3.71 4.83 -16.17
C ASP A 54 -4.49 3.78 -15.37
N ASP A 55 -3.96 2.56 -15.25
CA ASP A 55 -4.55 1.51 -14.42
C ASP A 55 -4.59 1.94 -12.95
N MET A 56 -3.50 2.51 -12.44
CA MET A 56 -3.44 3.00 -11.07
C MET A 56 -4.44 4.13 -10.83
N LYS A 57 -4.61 5.03 -11.79
CA LYS A 57 -5.60 6.11 -11.70
C LYS A 57 -7.01 5.55 -11.57
N GLN A 58 -7.37 4.56 -12.38
CA GLN A 58 -8.67 3.89 -12.28
C GLN A 58 -8.86 3.26 -10.89
N GLU A 59 -7.85 2.55 -10.37
CA GLU A 59 -7.92 1.92 -9.04
C GLU A 59 -8.09 2.93 -7.89
N LEU A 60 -7.52 4.14 -8.03
CA LEU A 60 -7.66 5.25 -7.07
C LEU A 60 -9.04 5.90 -7.16
N ASP A 61 -9.51 6.18 -8.37
CA ASP A 61 -10.81 6.79 -8.63
C ASP A 61 -11.95 5.88 -8.13
N ASP A 62 -11.75 4.56 -8.13
CA ASP A 62 -12.72 3.60 -7.58
C ASP A 62 -12.74 3.53 -6.04
N ARG A 63 -11.64 3.86 -5.35
CA ARG A 63 -11.46 3.59 -3.90
C ARG A 63 -11.42 4.82 -3.01
N LEU A 64 -10.86 5.93 -3.50
CA LEU A 64 -10.66 7.13 -2.69
C LEU A 64 -11.91 8.00 -2.49
N PRO A 65 -12.87 8.10 -3.45
CA PRO A 65 -14.05 8.93 -3.24
C PRO A 65 -14.84 8.54 -1.99
N GLY A 66 -14.95 9.45 -1.03
CA GLY A 66 -15.70 9.24 0.21
C GLY A 66 -15.05 8.31 1.24
N CYS A 67 -13.83 7.82 1.02
CA CYS A 67 -13.17 6.84 1.90
C CYS A 67 -12.96 7.33 3.35
N MET A 68 -12.98 8.65 3.56
CA MET A 68 -12.85 9.30 4.87
C MET A 68 -14.14 9.99 5.34
N SER A 69 -15.31 9.70 4.74
CA SER A 69 -16.57 10.31 5.16
C SER A 69 -16.83 10.09 6.66
N GLY A 70 -17.03 11.18 7.40
CA GLY A 70 -17.23 11.16 8.86
C GLY A 70 -15.97 10.91 9.69
N ARG A 71 -14.77 10.92 9.09
CA ARG A 71 -13.47 10.74 9.76
C ARG A 71 -12.58 11.96 9.59
N MET A 72 -11.69 12.20 10.55
CA MET A 72 -10.71 13.29 10.49
C MET A 72 -9.52 12.91 9.63
N LEU A 73 -9.13 13.80 8.70
CA LEU A 73 -7.88 13.71 7.96
C LEU A 73 -6.74 14.29 8.80
N TYR A 74 -5.75 13.47 9.15
CA TYR A 74 -4.54 13.89 9.85
C TYR A 74 -3.44 14.23 8.85
N VAL A 75 -2.93 15.47 8.88
CA VAL A 75 -1.77 15.89 8.08
C VAL A 75 -0.50 15.74 8.93
N ILE A 76 0.37 14.82 8.55
CA ILE A 76 1.56 14.44 9.33
C ILE A 76 2.83 14.85 8.56
N PRO A 77 3.41 16.04 8.81
CA PRO A 77 4.70 16.40 8.26
C PRO A 77 5.81 15.59 8.94
N PHE A 78 6.63 14.92 8.15
CA PHE A 78 7.79 14.14 8.62
C PHE A 78 9.07 14.65 7.94
N ARG A 79 10.21 14.37 8.55
CA ARG A 79 11.54 14.62 7.97
C ARG A 79 12.21 13.29 7.62
#